data_AF-A0A7J3HNA7-F1
#
_entry.id   AF-A0A7J3HNA7-F1
#
_cell.length_a   1.000
_cell.length_b   1.000
_cell.length_c   1.000
_cell.angle_alpha   90.00
_cell.angle_beta   90.00
_cell.angle_gamma   90.00
#
_symmetry.space_group_name_H-M   'P 1'
#
loop_
_entity.id
_entity.type
_entity.pdbx_description
1 polymer ?
#
loop_
_entity_poly.entity_id
_entity_poly.type
_entity_poly.pdbx_seq_one_letter_code
_entity_poly.pdbx_strand_id
1 'polypeptide(L)'
;MSGENKNEVDEVEIKIDWVDTPRGKVPTYDSISKAIEDIAEVLMEQDIRLESLEKKTARQFLKPESLENILSAIESLRAEIKNLYEKLNYLEEILNEISDKTDTIDYLSELVERYFKT
;
A
#
# COMPACT_ATOMS: atom_id res chain seq x y z
N MET A 1 -7.74 -10.99 -36.21
CA MET A 1 -8.51 -11.16 -34.97
C MET A 1 -7.59 -11.77 -33.93
N SER A 2 -7.05 -10.94 -33.04
CA SER A 2 -6.44 -11.37 -31.77
C SER A 2 -6.45 -10.14 -30.87
N GLY A 3 -7.50 -10.03 -30.05
CA GLY A 3 -7.53 -9.07 -28.96
C GLY A 3 -6.62 -9.58 -27.86
N GLU A 4 -5.43 -9.00 -27.75
CA GLU A 4 -4.62 -9.14 -26.55
C GLU A 4 -5.27 -8.29 -25.47
N ASN A 5 -6.08 -8.94 -24.64
CA ASN A 5 -6.59 -8.39 -23.40
C ASN A 5 -5.44 -8.38 -22.39
N LYS A 6 -4.52 -7.42 -22.52
CA LYS A 6 -3.47 -7.14 -21.52
C LYS A 6 -4.02 -6.12 -20.52
N ASN A 7 -4.90 -6.60 -19.65
CA ASN A 7 -5.02 -6.02 -18.31
C ASN A 7 -3.96 -6.70 -17.44
N GLU A 8 -2.67 -6.50 -17.77
CA GLU A 8 -1.62 -6.69 -16.79
C GLU A 8 -1.80 -5.55 -15.79
N VAL A 9 -2.43 -5.86 -14.66
CA VAL A 9 -2.43 -4.98 -13.50
C VAL A 9 -0.96 -4.83 -13.12
N ASP A 10 -0.40 -3.63 -13.30
CA ASP A 10 0.95 -3.33 -12.82
C ASP A 10 0.97 -3.58 -11.31
N GLU A 11 1.49 -4.74 -10.90
CA GLU A 11 1.62 -5.08 -9.50
C GLU A 11 2.68 -4.18 -8.88
N VAL A 12 2.24 -3.25 -8.02
CA VAL A 12 3.14 -2.38 -7.25
C VAL A 12 4.04 -3.23 -6.35
N GLU A 13 5.23 -3.59 -6.79
CA GLU A 13 6.12 -4.47 -6.03
C GLU A 13 6.65 -3.73 -4.79
N ILE A 14 6.10 -4.02 -3.61
CA ILE A 14 6.61 -3.46 -2.35
C ILE A 14 7.79 -4.29 -1.85
N LYS A 15 8.90 -3.61 -1.61
CA LYS A 15 10.13 -4.21 -1.08
C LYS A 15 10.37 -3.74 0.35
N ILE A 16 10.34 -4.71 1.26
CA ILE A 16 10.71 -4.51 2.66
C ILE A 16 12.07 -5.16 2.88
N ASP A 17 13.03 -4.36 3.31
CA ASP A 17 14.38 -4.82 3.62
C ASP A 17 14.41 -5.33 5.05
N TRP A 18 14.95 -6.54 5.22
CA TRP A 18 15.06 -7.22 6.51
C TRP A 18 16.52 -7.32 6.92
N VAL A 19 16.78 -7.01 8.19
CA VAL A 19 18.11 -7.12 8.80
C VAL A 19 18.10 -8.29 9.77
N ASP A 20 19.12 -9.15 9.67
CA ASP A 20 19.36 -10.22 10.63
C ASP A 20 19.89 -9.64 11.94
N THR A 21 19.21 -9.96 13.04
CA THR A 21 19.64 -9.65 14.40
C THR A 21 19.83 -10.95 15.18
N PRO A 22 20.54 -10.93 16.33
CA PRO A 22 20.65 -12.10 17.19
C PRO A 22 19.31 -12.67 17.69
N ARG A 23 18.23 -11.89 17.60
CA ARG A 23 16.87 -12.28 18.00
C ARG A 23 15.94 -12.60 16.82
N GLY A 24 16.47 -12.66 15.60
CA GLY A 24 15.72 -12.91 14.37
C GLY A 24 15.78 -11.75 13.38
N LYS A 25 14.97 -11.83 12.33
CA LYS A 25 14.89 -10.79 11.30
C LYS A 25 13.95 -9.69 11.73
N VAL A 26 14.37 -8.44 11.52
CA VAL A 26 13.53 -7.25 11.73
C VAL A 26 13.50 -6.42 10.45
N PRO A 27 12.36 -5.83 10.09
CA PRO A 27 12.28 -4.96 8.93
C PRO A 27 12.92 -3.62 9.25
N THR A 28 13.49 -2.96 8.24
CA THR A 28 14.06 -1.62 8.42
C THR A 28 12.95 -0.57 8.33
N TYR A 29 12.99 0.40 9.26
CA TYR A 29 12.06 1.52 9.25
C TYR A 29 12.09 2.26 7.92
N ASP A 30 13.28 2.52 7.36
CA ASP A 30 13.43 3.22 6.08
C ASP A 30 12.73 2.48 4.93
N SER A 31 12.82 1.15 4.88
CA SER A 31 12.11 0.37 3.86
C SER A 31 10.59 0.38 4.02
N ILE A 32 10.08 0.39 5.27
CA ILE A 32 8.64 0.50 5.54
C ILE A 32 8.15 1.89 5.14
N SER A 33 8.84 2.94 5.56
CA SER A 33 8.51 4.32 5.21
C SER A 33 8.49 4.53 3.70
N LYS A 34 9.50 4.02 3.00
CA LYS A 34 9.56 4.07 1.53
C LYS A 34 8.41 3.31 0.88
N ALA A 35 8.08 2.12 1.38
CA ALA A 35 6.94 1.35 0.88
C ALA A 35 5.61 2.11 1.03
N ILE A 36 5.42 2.83 2.14
CA ILE A 36 4.23 3.67 2.36
C ILE A 36 4.21 4.85 1.38
N GLU A 37 5.35 5.50 1.16
CA GLU A 37 5.49 6.59 0.18
C GLU A 37 5.18 6.11 -1.24
N ASP A 38 5.73 4.97 -1.66
CA ASP A 38 5.49 4.36 -2.97
C ASP A 38 3.98 4.03 -3.16
N ILE A 39 3.31 3.49 -2.14
CA ILE A 39 1.86 3.26 -2.17
C ILE A 39 1.09 4.58 -2.30
N ALA A 40 1.49 5.60 -1.54
CA ALA A 40 0.82 6.90 -1.56
C ALA A 40 0.93 7.57 -2.93
N GLU A 41 2.10 7.50 -3.57
CA GLU A 41 2.32 8.00 -4.93
C GLU A 41 1.37 7.31 -5.92
N VAL A 42 1.29 5.98 -5.91
CA VAL A 42 0.38 5.26 -6.80
C VAL A 42 -1.08 5.61 -6.52
N LEU A 43 -1.50 5.73 -5.26
CA LEU A 43 -2.87 6.13 -4.92
C LEU A 43 -3.21 7.52 -5.47
N MET A 44 -2.27 8.48 -5.45
CA MET A 44 -2.46 9.80 -6.06
C MET A 44 -2.61 9.69 -7.58
N GLU A 45 -1.82 8.84 -8.24
CA GLU A 45 -1.99 8.59 -9.68
C GLU A 45 -3.35 7.99 -10.01
N GLN A 46 -3.84 7.06 -9.19
CA GLN A 46 -5.17 6.48 -9.38
C GLN A 46 -6.29 7.51 -9.19
N ASP A 47 -6.15 8.44 -8.24
CA ASP A 47 -7.09 9.55 -8.06
C ASP A 47 -7.15 10.45 -9.30
N ILE A 48 -6.00 10.81 -9.86
CA ILE A 48 -5.92 11.58 -11.12
C ILE A 48 -6.58 10.82 -12.28
N ARG A 49 -6.37 9.50 -12.38
CA ARG A 49 -7.00 8.65 -13.41
C ARG A 49 -8.51 8.58 -13.22
N LEU A 50 -9.00 8.47 -11.99
CA LEU A 50 -10.43 8.52 -11.67
C LEU A 50 -11.06 9.85 -12.08
N GLU A 51 -10.45 10.98 -11.70
CA GLU A 51 -10.93 12.30 -12.13
C GLU A 51 -10.99 12.42 -13.67
N SER A 52 -9.99 11.88 -14.38
CA SER A 52 -9.99 11.85 -15.84
C SER A 52 -11.18 11.06 -16.39
N LEU A 53 -11.52 9.93 -15.78
CA LEU A 53 -12.63 9.09 -16.22
C LEU A 53 -13.97 9.77 -15.93
N GLU A 54 -14.12 10.40 -14.77
CA GLU A 54 -15.31 11.20 -14.42
C GLU A 54 -15.54 12.35 -15.40
N LYS A 55 -14.48 13.08 -15.76
CA LYS A 55 -14.57 14.15 -16.78
C LYS A 55 -14.97 13.61 -18.16
N LYS A 56 -14.60 12.37 -18.50
CA LYS A 56 -15.00 11.71 -19.75
C LYS A 56 -16.47 11.27 -19.71
N THR A 57 -16.94 10.73 -18.58
CA THR A 57 -18.35 10.31 -18.41
C THR A 57 -19.33 11.47 -18.28
N ALA A 58 -18.90 12.61 -17.74
CA ALA A 58 -19.72 13.81 -17.63
C ALA A 58 -20.08 14.45 -18.99
N ARG A 59 -19.38 14.12 -20.08
CA ARG A 59 -19.69 14.61 -21.43
C ARG A 59 -20.90 13.83 -21.98
N GLN A 60 -22.02 14.52 -22.19
CA GLN A 60 -23.36 13.97 -22.45
C GLN A 60 -23.57 13.07 -23.70
N PHE A 61 -22.51 12.64 -24.41
CA PHE A 61 -22.63 11.74 -25.56
C PHE A 61 -21.44 10.79 -25.65
N LEU A 62 -21.45 9.74 -24.83
CA LEU A 62 -20.53 8.61 -24.98
C LEU A 62 -21.12 7.59 -25.96
N LYS A 63 -20.32 7.18 -26.94
CA LYS A 63 -20.66 6.02 -27.77
C LYS A 63 -20.60 4.75 -26.92
N PRO A 64 -21.37 3.68 -27.23
CA PRO A 64 -21.34 2.42 -26.49
C PRO A 64 -19.93 1.83 -26.30
N GLU A 65 -19.12 1.85 -27.36
CA GLU A 65 -17.71 1.40 -27.32
C GLU A 65 -16.85 2.22 -26.34
N SER A 66 -17.13 3.53 -26.22
CA SER A 66 -16.44 4.39 -25.25
C SER A 66 -16.87 4.09 -23.81
N LEU A 67 -18.11 3.66 -23.62
CA LEU A 67 -18.65 3.30 -22.31
C LEU A 67 -18.06 1.96 -21.83
N GLU A 68 -17.93 0.98 -22.71
CA GLU A 68 -17.27 -0.30 -22.42
C GLU A 68 -15.80 -0.12 -22.04
N ASN A 69 -15.06 0.75 -22.77
CA ASN A 69 -13.69 1.10 -22.42
C ASN A 69 -13.57 1.79 -21.05
N ILE A 70 -14.54 2.65 -20.69
CA ILE A 70 -14.55 3.31 -19.38
C ILE A 70 -14.84 2.31 -18.27
N LEU A 71 -15.78 1.38 -18.47
CA LEU A 71 -16.07 0.33 -17.51
C LEU A 71 -14.85 -0.56 -17.27
N SER A 72 -14.17 -0.99 -18.34
CA SER A 72 -12.92 -1.76 -18.22
C SER A 72 -11.84 -0.99 -17.45
N ALA A 73 -11.71 0.33 -17.68
CA ALA A 73 -10.75 1.15 -16.95
C ALA A 73 -11.09 1.25 -15.46
N ILE A 74 -12.38 1.40 -15.11
CA ILE A 74 -12.84 1.41 -13.71
C ILE A 74 -12.59 0.06 -13.03
N GLU A 75 -12.81 -1.05 -13.72
CA GLU A 75 -12.53 -2.39 -13.20
C GLU A 75 -11.04 -2.59 -12.93
N SER A 76 -10.16 -2.14 -13.83
CA SER A 76 -8.71 -2.15 -13.61
C SER A 76 -8.32 -1.33 -12.38
N LEU A 77 -8.81 -0.09 -12.28
CA LEU A 77 -8.54 0.78 -11.12
C LEU A 77 -8.99 0.16 -9.81
N ARG A 78 -10.14 -0.51 -9.79
CA ARG A 78 -10.62 -1.22 -8.59
C ARG A 78 -9.70 -2.38 -8.21
N ALA A 79 -9.20 -3.14 -9.18
CA ALA A 79 -8.26 -4.22 -8.92
C ALA A 79 -6.92 -3.67 -8.38
N GLU A 80 -6.40 -2.61 -8.97
CA GLU A 80 -5.19 -1.91 -8.54
C GLU A 80 -5.31 -1.38 -7.11
N ILE A 81 -6.39 -0.66 -6.79
CA ILE A 81 -6.67 -0.13 -5.44
C ILE A 81 -6.81 -1.27 -4.41
N LYS A 82 -7.48 -2.36 -4.78
CA LYS A 82 -7.61 -3.52 -3.89
C LYS A 82 -6.24 -4.13 -3.55
N ASN A 83 -5.36 -4.25 -4.54
CA ASN A 83 -4.01 -4.75 -4.36
C ASN A 83 -3.19 -3.84 -3.42
N LEU A 84 -3.28 -2.52 -3.60
CA LEU A 84 -2.66 -1.54 -2.71
C LEU A 84 -3.18 -1.64 -1.26
N TYR A 85 -4.48 -1.91 -1.09
CA TYR A 85 -5.07 -2.10 0.22
C TYR A 85 -4.55 -3.35 0.93
N GLU A 86 -4.43 -4.48 0.23
CA GLU A 86 -3.86 -5.72 0.78
C GLU A 86 -2.40 -5.50 1.24
N LYS A 87 -1.66 -4.70 0.48
CA LYS A 87 -0.29 -4.28 0.80
C LYS A 87 -0.20 -3.36 2.02
N LEU A 88 -1.10 -2.38 2.15
CA LEU A 88 -1.17 -1.54 3.34
C LEU A 88 -1.48 -2.34 4.61
N ASN A 89 -2.40 -3.30 4.52
CA ASN A 89 -2.70 -4.18 5.66
C ASN A 89 -1.46 -4.98 6.10
N TYR A 90 -0.67 -5.48 5.15
CA TYR A 90 0.59 -6.16 5.47
C TYR A 90 1.59 -5.23 6.20
N LEU A 91 1.71 -3.97 5.77
CA LEU A 91 2.57 -3.00 6.46
C LEU A 91 2.05 -2.63 7.85
N GLU A 92 0.73 -2.55 8.02
CA GLU A 92 0.09 -2.32 9.32
C GLU A 92 0.38 -3.46 10.30
N GLU A 93 0.30 -4.72 9.86
CA GLU A 93 0.67 -5.88 10.66
C GLU A 93 2.13 -5.80 11.15
N ILE A 94 3.05 -5.42 10.26
CA ILE A 94 4.46 -5.22 10.61
C ILE A 94 4.62 -4.10 11.66
N LEU A 95 3.96 -2.96 11.47
CA LEU A 95 4.06 -1.82 12.37
C LEU A 95 3.48 -2.13 13.76
N ASN A 96 2.39 -2.89 13.81
CA ASN A 96 1.81 -3.35 15.08
C ASN A 96 2.79 -4.27 15.84
N GLU A 97 3.46 -5.20 15.16
CA GLU A 97 4.47 -6.06 15.79
C GLU A 97 5.66 -5.24 16.35
N ILE A 98 6.06 -4.17 15.65
CA ILE A 98 7.11 -3.25 16.12
C ILE A 98 6.62 -2.46 17.34
N SER A 99 5.38 -1.98 17.33
CA SER A 99 4.78 -1.24 18.45
C SER A 99 4.76 -2.08 19.73
N ASP A 100 4.24 -3.32 19.65
CA ASP A 100 4.16 -4.23 20.80
C ASP A 100 5.53 -4.51 21.43
N LYS A 101 6.56 -4.67 20.59
CA LYS A 101 7.95 -4.86 21.05
C LYS A 101 8.51 -3.60 21.69
N THR A 102 8.14 -2.42 21.19
CA THR A 102 8.60 -1.13 21.74
C THR A 102 7.95 -0.87 23.10
N ASP A 103 6.65 -1.11 23.24
CA ASP A 103 5.93 -1.01 24.52
C ASP A 103 6.54 -1.93 25.59
N THR A 104 6.97 -3.13 25.18
CA THR A 104 7.67 -4.07 26.08
C THR A 104 9.01 -3.49 26.55
N ILE A 105 9.76 -2.81 25.67
CA ILE A 105 11.04 -2.18 26.02
C ILE A 105 10.82 -1.03 26.99
N ASP A 106 9.79 -0.21 26.79
CA ASP A 106 9.46 0.90 27.68
C ASP A 106 9.11 0.38 29.08
N TYR A 107 8.29 -0.67 29.17
CA TYR A 107 7.98 -1.32 30.44
C TYR A 107 9.23 -1.85 31.17
N LEU A 108 10.14 -2.51 30.45
CA LEU A 108 11.39 -3.00 31.02
C LEU A 108 12.30 -1.86 31.48
N SER A 109 12.33 -0.75 30.73
CA SER A 109 13.10 0.44 31.08
C SER A 109 12.57 1.07 32.38
N GLU A 110 11.24 1.18 32.53
CA GLU A 110 10.63 1.63 33.78
C GLU A 110 10.98 0.72 34.96
N LEU A 111 10.94 -0.60 34.77
CA LEU A 111 11.24 -1.56 35.82
C LEU A 111 12.69 -1.42 36.26
N VAL A 112 13.62 -1.33 35.32
CA VAL A 112 15.05 -1.06 35.59
C VAL A 112 15.23 0.26 36.35
N GLU A 113 14.59 1.35 35.91
CA GLU A 113 14.67 2.63 36.61
C GLU A 113 14.19 2.54 38.06
N ARG A 114 13.12 1.79 38.33
CA ARG A 114 12.62 1.59 39.70
C ARG A 114 13.65 0.88 40.57
N TYR A 115 14.29 -0.17 40.06
CA TYR A 115 15.31 -0.92 40.80
C TYR A 115 16.56 -0.09 41.15
N PHE A 116 16.93 0.88 40.30
CA PHE A 116 18.11 1.74 40.53
C PHE A 116 17.78 3.06 41.26
N LYS A 117 16.50 3.45 41.37
CA LYS A 117 16.04 4.62 42.14
C LYS A 117 15.65 4.28 43.59
N THR A 118 15.43 3.01 43.92
CA THR A 118 15.43 2.48 45.31
C THR A 118 16.82 2.16 45.80
#